data_AF-A0A955SFB6-F1
#
_entry.id   AF-A0A955SFB6-F1
#
_cell.length_a   1.000
_cell.length_b   1.000
_cell.length_c   1.000
_cell.angle_alpha   90.00
_cell.angle_beta   90.00
_cell.angle_gamma   90.00
#
_symmetry.space_group_name_H-M   'P 1'
#
loop_
_entity.id
_entity.type
_entity.pdbx_description
1 polymer ?
#
loop_
_entity_poly.entity_id
_entity_poly.type
_entity_poly.pdbx_seq_one_letter_code
_entity_poly.pdbx_strand_id
1 'polypeptide(L)'
;LSARGAYEETRKLVETVEGLRKDQLSEDQRKDLLKLKARLAVADGSDEEEVQVLQQIVELDPLDGEALILLGQHSSRTGDMEKAEFYYERAANIEKFEADAKVRHAQLLVKSGKYDEALPLLRRAQQVKPRDNVQEYLEQVERVSKNR
;
A
#
# COMPACT_ATOMS: atom_id res chain seq x y z
N LEU A 1 21.46 -8.31 8.83
CA LEU A 1 21.96 -8.99 7.61
C LEU A 1 20.89 -9.90 6.95
N SER A 2 19.64 -9.88 7.41
CA SER A 2 18.65 -10.94 7.15
C SER A 2 17.53 -10.59 6.15
N ALA A 3 17.44 -9.34 5.67
CA ALA A 3 16.41 -8.93 4.70
C ALA A 3 16.98 -8.75 3.29
N ARG A 4 18.14 -8.09 3.15
CA ARG A 4 18.81 -7.85 1.85
C ARG A 4 19.11 -9.14 1.07
N GLY A 5 19.64 -10.16 1.73
CA GLY A 5 19.92 -11.45 1.07
C GLY A 5 18.66 -12.16 0.56
N ALA A 6 17.57 -12.10 1.34
CA ALA A 6 16.28 -12.67 0.95
C ALA A 6 15.66 -11.93 -0.25
N TYR A 7 15.84 -10.59 -0.34
CA TYR A 7 15.38 -9.81 -1.49
C TYR A 7 16.18 -10.11 -2.76
N GLU A 8 17.51 -10.32 -2.67
CA GLU A 8 18.32 -10.73 -3.82
C GLU A 8 17.94 -12.12 -4.36
N GLU A 9 17.69 -13.09 -3.48
CA GLU A 9 17.21 -14.42 -3.88
C GLU A 9 15.82 -14.35 -4.53
N THR A 10 14.92 -13.54 -3.95
CA THR A 10 13.58 -13.31 -4.49
C THR A 10 13.66 -12.64 -5.87
N ARG A 11 14.57 -11.68 -6.07
CA ARG A 11 14.79 -11.03 -7.37
C ARG A 11 15.24 -12.03 -8.43
N LYS A 12 16.24 -12.87 -8.12
CA LYS A 12 16.70 -13.92 -9.04
C LYS A 12 15.59 -14.90 -9.41
N LEU A 13 14.73 -15.25 -8.45
CA LEU A 13 13.60 -16.14 -8.68
C LEU A 13 12.58 -15.50 -9.63
N VAL A 14 12.24 -14.23 -9.41
CA VAL A 14 11.35 -13.45 -10.28
C VAL A 14 11.90 -13.40 -11.71
N GLU A 15 13.16 -13.02 -11.89
CA GLU A 15 13.83 -12.95 -13.20
C GLU A 15 13.80 -14.31 -13.92
N THR A 16 14.05 -15.40 -13.16
CA THR A 16 14.03 -16.77 -13.69
C THR A 16 12.63 -17.17 -14.16
N VAL A 17 11.60 -16.85 -13.38
CA VAL A 17 10.20 -17.14 -13.74
C VAL A 17 9.77 -16.35 -14.97
N GLU A 18 10.18 -15.09 -15.09
CA GLU A 18 9.90 -14.26 -16.27
C GLU A 18 10.58 -14.79 -17.53
N GLY A 19 11.85 -15.18 -17.44
CA GLY A 19 12.62 -15.66 -18.58
C GLY A 19 12.18 -17.04 -19.11
N LEU A 20 11.67 -17.91 -18.24
CA LEU A 20 11.37 -19.30 -18.61
C LEU A 20 9.90 -19.58 -18.87
N ARG A 21 8.97 -18.79 -18.32
CA ARG A 21 7.55 -19.17 -18.24
C ARG A 21 6.54 -18.08 -18.56
N LYS A 22 6.96 -16.92 -19.09
CA LYS A 22 6.03 -15.79 -19.34
C LYS A 22 4.76 -16.16 -20.13
N ASP A 23 4.88 -17.12 -21.06
CA ASP A 23 3.79 -17.60 -21.92
C ASP A 23 2.99 -18.77 -21.32
N GLN A 24 3.43 -19.32 -20.19
CA GLN A 24 2.81 -20.46 -19.50
C GLN A 24 2.16 -20.09 -18.17
N LEU A 25 2.30 -18.83 -17.73
CA LEU A 25 1.66 -18.36 -16.49
C LEU A 25 0.18 -18.13 -16.72
N SER A 26 -0.64 -18.74 -15.86
CA SER A 26 -2.03 -18.32 -15.69
C SER A 26 -2.11 -16.86 -15.25
N GLU A 27 -3.27 -16.22 -15.45
CA GLU A 27 -3.48 -14.83 -15.03
C GLU A 27 -3.24 -14.63 -13.53
N ASP A 28 -3.65 -15.58 -12.69
CA ASP A 28 -3.42 -15.52 -11.25
C ASP A 28 -1.92 -15.58 -10.90
N GLN A 29 -1.17 -16.47 -11.55
CA GLN A 29 0.28 -16.55 -11.35
C GLN A 29 1.02 -15.31 -11.86
N ARG A 30 0.53 -14.70 -12.94
CA ARG A 30 1.04 -13.43 -13.45
C ARG A 30 0.80 -12.31 -12.44
N LYS A 31 -0.40 -12.24 -11.85
CA LYS A 31 -0.72 -11.27 -10.78
C LYS A 31 0.17 -11.45 -9.56
N ASP A 32 0.37 -12.68 -9.08
CA ASP A 32 1.23 -12.95 -7.94
C ASP A 32 2.69 -12.57 -8.19
N LEU A 33 3.20 -12.85 -9.40
CA LEU A 33 4.54 -12.45 -9.81
C LEU A 33 4.68 -10.91 -9.83
N LEU A 34 3.70 -10.20 -10.39
CA LEU A 34 3.69 -8.74 -10.40
C LEU A 34 3.64 -8.17 -8.98
N LYS A 35 2.85 -8.75 -8.07
CA LYS A 35 2.81 -8.32 -6.66
C LYS A 35 4.17 -8.48 -5.99
N LEU A 36 4.87 -9.59 -6.25
CA LEU A 36 6.20 -9.82 -5.72
C LEU A 36 7.21 -8.78 -6.25
N LYS A 37 7.14 -8.45 -7.54
CA LYS A 37 7.94 -7.39 -8.16
C LYS A 37 7.69 -6.03 -7.54
N ALA A 38 6.43 -5.63 -7.35
CA ALA A 38 6.10 -4.36 -6.74
C ALA A 38 6.70 -4.24 -5.32
N ARG A 39 6.61 -5.30 -4.51
CA ARG A 39 7.19 -5.33 -3.16
C ARG A 39 8.73 -5.26 -3.18
N LEU A 40 9.38 -5.87 -4.19
CA LEU A 40 10.83 -5.75 -4.38
C LEU A 40 11.24 -4.34 -4.78
N ALA A 41 10.53 -3.73 -5.73
CA ALA A 41 10.79 -2.36 -6.18
C ALA A 41 10.69 -1.36 -5.02
N VAL A 42 9.72 -1.54 -4.11
CA VAL A 42 9.63 -0.78 -2.85
C VAL A 42 10.88 -0.93 -1.99
N ALA A 43 11.41 -2.14 -1.84
CA ALA A 43 12.58 -2.41 -1.01
C ALA A 43 13.87 -1.84 -1.63
N ASP A 44 13.94 -1.79 -2.96
CA ASP A 44 15.08 -1.29 -3.72
C ASP A 44 15.07 0.24 -3.90
N GLY A 45 13.93 0.89 -3.67
CA GLY A 45 13.75 2.32 -3.91
C GLY A 45 13.61 2.66 -5.40
N SER A 46 13.29 1.68 -6.24
CA SER A 46 13.05 1.86 -7.68
C SER A 46 11.61 2.35 -7.91
N ASP A 47 11.39 3.62 -7.61
CA ASP A 47 10.08 4.29 -7.66
C ASP A 47 9.39 4.19 -9.04
N GLU A 48 10.13 4.24 -10.14
CA GLU A 48 9.57 4.12 -11.50
C GLU A 48 9.08 2.70 -11.83
N GLU A 49 9.87 1.69 -11.46
CA GLU A 49 9.51 0.28 -11.70
C GLU A 49 8.31 -0.13 -10.85
N GLU A 50 8.26 0.32 -9.58
CA GLU A 50 7.14 0.07 -8.68
C GLU A 50 5.81 0.53 -9.29
N VAL A 51 5.73 1.77 -9.78
CA VAL A 51 4.49 2.31 -10.36
C VAL A 51 4.08 1.55 -11.60
N GLN A 52 5.02 1.24 -12.49
CA GLN A 52 4.70 0.49 -13.72
C GLN A 52 4.13 -0.88 -13.40
N VAL A 53 4.74 -1.60 -12.47
CA VAL A 53 4.27 -2.94 -12.06
C VAL A 53 2.91 -2.86 -11.38
N LEU A 54 2.71 -1.89 -10.48
CA LEU A 54 1.44 -1.70 -9.79
C LEU A 54 0.31 -1.30 -10.74
N GLN A 55 0.60 -0.46 -11.74
CA GLN A 55 -0.37 -0.11 -12.79
C GLN A 55 -0.79 -1.33 -13.60
N GLN A 56 0.16 -2.20 -13.96
CA GLN A 56 -0.17 -3.47 -14.63
C GLN A 56 -1.08 -4.36 -13.78
N ILE A 57 -0.87 -4.41 -12.46
CA ILE A 57 -1.77 -5.16 -11.56
C ILE A 57 -3.18 -4.56 -11.59
N VAL A 58 -3.29 -3.24 -11.49
CA VAL A 58 -4.60 -2.55 -11.49
C VAL A 58 -5.31 -2.63 -12.84
N GLU A 59 -4.57 -2.69 -13.96
CA GLU A 59 -5.13 -2.94 -15.29
C GLU A 59 -5.73 -4.35 -15.40
N LEU A 60 -5.06 -5.35 -14.82
CA LEU A 60 -5.55 -6.74 -14.76
C LEU A 60 -6.66 -6.94 -13.72
N ASP A 61 -6.64 -6.16 -12.65
CA ASP A 61 -7.58 -6.24 -11.54
C ASP A 61 -7.83 -4.87 -10.91
N PRO A 62 -8.85 -4.14 -11.37
CA PRO A 62 -9.18 -2.83 -10.86
C PRO A 62 -9.59 -2.80 -9.38
N LEU A 63 -9.84 -3.96 -8.77
CA LEU A 63 -10.22 -4.13 -7.36
C LEU A 63 -9.11 -4.80 -6.54
N ASP A 64 -7.87 -4.83 -7.04
CA ASP A 64 -6.74 -5.26 -6.22
C ASP A 64 -6.40 -4.20 -5.16
N GLY A 65 -7.02 -4.36 -3.98
CA GLY A 65 -6.86 -3.42 -2.88
C GLY A 65 -5.44 -3.32 -2.34
N GLU A 66 -4.62 -4.36 -2.51
CA GLU A 66 -3.20 -4.30 -2.14
C GLU A 66 -2.43 -3.39 -3.10
N ALA A 67 -2.61 -3.55 -4.41
CA ALA A 67 -1.96 -2.72 -5.41
C ALA A 67 -2.40 -1.25 -5.29
N LEU A 68 -3.69 -1.00 -5.04
CA LEU A 68 -4.20 0.35 -4.76
C LEU A 68 -3.54 0.96 -3.51
N ILE A 69 -3.42 0.20 -2.42
CA ILE A 69 -2.69 0.65 -1.22
C ILE A 69 -1.24 1.01 -1.55
N LEU A 70 -0.54 0.16 -2.31
CA LEU A 70 0.87 0.39 -2.65
C LEU A 70 1.05 1.62 -3.54
N LEU A 71 0.16 1.84 -4.52
CA LEU A 71 0.13 3.07 -5.32
C LEU A 71 -0.09 4.30 -4.45
N GLY A 72 -1.01 4.23 -3.49
CA GLY A 72 -1.24 5.32 -2.54
C GLY A 72 -0.01 5.62 -1.67
N GLN A 73 0.72 4.59 -1.25
CA GLN A 73 1.97 4.75 -0.51
C GLN A 73 3.06 5.39 -1.36
N HIS A 74 3.22 4.94 -2.61
CA HIS A 74 4.15 5.53 -3.55
C HIS A 74 3.84 7.02 -3.73
N SER A 75 2.60 7.37 -4.07
CA SER A 75 2.17 8.77 -4.21
C SER A 75 2.39 9.59 -2.93
N SER A 76 2.17 9.00 -1.75
CA SER A 76 2.47 9.66 -0.47
C SER A 76 3.96 9.92 -0.27
N ARG A 77 4.85 9.02 -0.73
CA ARG A 77 6.32 9.21 -0.65
C ARG A 77 6.81 10.26 -1.64
N THR A 78 6.24 10.30 -2.84
CA THR A 78 6.62 11.25 -3.90
C THR A 78 5.95 12.62 -3.78
N GLY A 79 5.06 12.80 -2.79
CA GLY A 79 4.44 14.08 -2.47
C GLY A 79 3.15 14.38 -3.23
N ASP A 80 2.67 13.44 -4.06
CA ASP A 80 1.39 13.53 -4.77
C ASP A 80 0.25 13.13 -3.83
N MET A 81 -0.15 14.07 -2.96
CA MET A 81 -1.16 13.83 -1.93
C MET A 81 -2.53 13.47 -2.51
N GLU A 82 -2.92 14.11 -3.61
CA GLU A 82 -4.22 13.89 -4.26
C GLU A 82 -4.32 12.47 -4.81
N LYS A 83 -3.28 11.97 -5.49
CA LYS A 83 -3.26 10.57 -5.94
C LYS A 83 -3.20 9.59 -4.77
N ALA A 84 -2.46 9.92 -3.72
CA ALA A 84 -2.40 9.07 -2.54
C ALA A 84 -3.78 8.87 -1.91
N GLU A 85 -4.52 9.95 -1.70
CA GLU A 85 -5.89 9.95 -1.21
C GLU A 85 -6.81 9.14 -2.15
N PHE A 86 -6.79 9.43 -3.45
CA PHE A 86 -7.57 8.70 -4.46
C PHE A 86 -7.39 7.17 -4.38
N TYR A 87 -6.15 6.71 -4.31
CA TYR A 87 -5.87 5.28 -4.25
C TYR A 87 -6.27 4.65 -2.91
N TYR A 88 -6.08 5.36 -1.79
CA TYR A 88 -6.54 4.87 -0.50
C TYR A 88 -8.07 4.81 -0.41
N GLU A 89 -8.79 5.78 -0.97
CA GLU A 89 -10.25 5.73 -1.01
C GLU A 89 -10.77 4.56 -1.85
N ARG A 90 -10.17 4.32 -3.02
CA ARG A 90 -10.50 3.14 -3.83
C ARG A 90 -10.24 1.83 -3.08
N ALA A 91 -9.09 1.73 -2.40
CA ALA A 91 -8.79 0.56 -1.58
C ALA A 91 -9.77 0.41 -0.40
N ALA A 92 -10.20 1.53 0.20
CA ALA A 92 -11.11 1.52 1.33
C ALA A 92 -12.53 1.04 0.99
N ASN A 93 -12.92 1.09 -0.29
CA ASN A 93 -14.18 0.54 -0.79
C ASN A 93 -14.16 -0.98 -0.93
N ILE A 94 -13.02 -1.63 -0.70
CA ILE A 94 -12.88 -3.09 -0.74
C ILE A 94 -12.82 -3.59 0.70
N GLU A 95 -13.85 -4.35 1.12
CA GLU A 95 -14.08 -4.76 2.53
C GLU A 95 -12.82 -5.32 3.20
N LYS A 96 -12.11 -6.23 2.52
CA LYS A 96 -10.87 -6.85 3.03
C LYS A 96 -9.76 -5.83 3.34
N PHE A 97 -9.73 -4.70 2.65
CA PHE A 97 -8.69 -3.68 2.73
C PHE A 97 -9.15 -2.38 3.42
N GLU A 98 -10.44 -2.27 3.79
CA GLU A 98 -11.03 -1.06 4.35
C GLU A 98 -10.22 -0.49 5.52
N ALA A 99 -9.91 -1.32 6.52
CA ALA A 99 -9.18 -0.87 7.70
C ALA A 99 -7.75 -0.41 7.37
N ASP A 100 -7.02 -1.18 6.55
CA ASP A 100 -5.63 -0.87 6.21
C ASP A 100 -5.53 0.39 5.34
N ALA A 101 -6.43 0.56 4.39
CA ALA A 101 -6.49 1.76 3.55
C ALA A 101 -6.82 3.02 4.39
N LYS A 102 -7.78 2.93 5.32
CA LYS A 102 -8.14 4.05 6.21
C LYS A 102 -7.01 4.46 7.15
N VAL A 103 -6.24 3.51 7.68
CA VAL A 103 -5.04 3.84 8.49
C VAL A 103 -4.01 4.60 7.64
N ARG A 104 -3.75 4.16 6.41
CA ARG A 104 -2.78 4.82 5.53
C ARG A 104 -3.24 6.21 5.09
N HIS A 105 -4.53 6.36 4.80
CA HIS A 105 -5.11 7.66 4.51
C HIS A 105 -5.02 8.59 5.73
N ALA A 106 -5.36 8.13 6.92
CA ALA A 106 -5.19 8.91 8.14
C ALA A 106 -3.73 9.34 8.36
N GLN A 107 -2.76 8.45 8.10
CA GLN A 107 -1.33 8.79 8.19
C GLN A 107 -0.92 9.89 7.22
N LEU A 108 -1.45 9.87 5.98
CA LEU A 108 -1.25 10.93 5.00
C LEU A 108 -1.79 12.26 5.53
N LEU A 109 -3.01 12.29 6.03
CA LEU A 109 -3.65 13.49 6.57
C LEU A 109 -2.91 14.04 7.80
N VAL A 110 -2.45 13.17 8.68
CA VAL A 110 -1.62 13.54 9.85
C VAL A 110 -0.31 14.19 9.42
N LYS A 111 0.37 13.67 8.39
CA LYS A 111 1.58 14.30 7.82
C LYS A 111 1.31 15.69 7.28
N SER A 112 0.10 15.92 6.75
CA SER A 112 -0.36 17.23 6.26
C SER A 112 -0.95 18.12 7.37
N GLY A 113 -0.92 17.69 8.63
CA GLY A 113 -1.48 18.42 9.76
C GLY A 113 -3.01 18.48 9.76
N LYS A 114 -3.70 17.66 8.97
CA LYS A 114 -5.16 17.56 8.89
C LYS A 114 -5.71 16.55 9.91
N TYR A 115 -5.52 16.83 11.19
CA TYR A 115 -5.85 15.87 12.25
C TYR A 115 -7.35 15.58 12.34
N ASP A 116 -8.21 16.59 12.17
CA ASP A 116 -9.66 16.44 12.30
C ASP A 116 -10.26 15.54 11.20
N GLU A 117 -9.65 15.53 10.01
CA GLU A 117 -10.00 14.62 8.91
C GLU A 117 -9.44 13.20 9.14
N ALA A 118 -8.29 13.07 9.82
CA ALA A 118 -7.66 11.78 10.10
C ALA A 118 -8.39 10.96 11.19
N LEU A 119 -8.93 11.63 12.22
CA LEU A 119 -9.62 10.99 13.35
C LEU A 119 -10.79 10.07 12.96
N PRO A 120 -11.76 10.48 12.12
CA PRO A 120 -12.86 9.61 11.71
C PRO A 120 -12.36 8.37 10.95
N LEU A 121 -11.28 8.48 10.16
CA LEU A 121 -10.69 7.35 9.46
C LEU A 121 -10.08 6.34 10.42
N LEU A 122 -9.31 6.79 11.42
CA LEU A 122 -8.73 5.92 12.44
C LEU A 122 -9.79 5.22 13.29
N ARG A 123 -10.84 5.96 13.68
CA ARG A 123 -11.98 5.38 14.42
C ARG A 123 -12.66 4.29 13.60
N ARG A 124 -12.90 4.53 12.31
CA ARG A 124 -13.52 3.52 11.44
C ARG A 124 -12.60 2.33 11.21
N ALA A 125 -11.30 2.54 11.03
CA ALA A 125 -10.34 1.44 10.92
C ALA A 125 -10.35 0.56 12.18
N GLN A 126 -10.37 1.18 13.37
CA GLN A 126 -10.44 0.47 14.65
C GLN A 126 -11.76 -0.28 14.84
N GLN A 127 -12.89 0.25 14.34
CA GLN A 127 -14.17 -0.45 14.35
C GLN A 127 -14.19 -1.67 13.43
N VAL A 128 -13.63 -1.54 12.23
CA VAL A 128 -13.61 -2.63 11.22
C VAL A 128 -12.65 -3.74 11.65
N LYS A 129 -11.45 -3.38 12.09
CA LYS A 129 -10.44 -4.34 12.55
C LYS A 129 -9.68 -3.75 13.75
N PRO A 130 -10.12 -4.06 14.97
CA PRO A 130 -9.46 -3.59 16.18
C PRO A 130 -8.00 -4.05 16.25
N ARG A 131 -7.07 -3.11 16.49
CA ARG A 131 -5.64 -3.39 16.70
C ARG A 131 -5.07 -2.42 17.73
N ASP A 132 -4.21 -2.90 18.61
CA ASP A 132 -3.62 -2.07 19.68
C ASP A 132 -2.82 -0.90 19.11
N ASN A 133 -2.03 -1.13 18.06
CA ASN A 133 -1.25 -0.08 17.42
C ASN A 133 -2.11 1.02 16.75
N VAL A 134 -3.29 0.68 16.23
CA VAL A 134 -4.22 1.65 15.65
C VAL A 134 -4.91 2.45 16.76
N GLN A 135 -5.25 1.80 17.87
CA GLN A 135 -5.80 2.47 19.06
C GLN A 135 -4.80 3.48 19.65
N GLU A 136 -3.55 3.07 19.86
CA GLU A 136 -2.49 3.96 20.35
C GLU A 136 -2.28 5.14 19.40
N TYR A 137 -2.31 4.89 18.09
CA TYR A 137 -2.15 5.95 17.09
C TYR A 137 -3.33 6.92 17.10
N LEU A 138 -4.56 6.42 17.22
CA LEU A 138 -5.77 7.24 17.38
C LEU A 138 -5.65 8.17 18.59
N GLU A 139 -5.23 7.65 19.74
CA GLU A 139 -5.06 8.44 20.97
C GLU A 139 -4.00 9.53 20.83
N GLN A 140 -2.90 9.24 20.13
CA GLN A 140 -1.86 10.23 19.84
C GLN A 140 -2.40 11.36 18.96
N VAL A 141 -3.12 11.04 17.89
CA VAL A 141 -3.72 12.03 16.99
C VAL A 141 -4.77 12.87 17.70
N GLU A 142 -5.60 12.27 18.57
CA GLU A 142 -6.59 12.99 19.38
C GLU A 142 -5.94 14.00 20.34
N ARG A 143 -4.83 13.61 20.98
CA ARG A 143 -4.09 14.52 21.88
C ARG A 143 -3.53 15.71 21.13
N VAL A 144 -2.98 15.49 19.93
CA VAL A 144 -2.41 16.56 19.11
C VAL A 144 -3.50 17.49 18.57
N SER A 145 -4.64 16.96 18.10
CA SER A 145 -5.79 17.76 17.63
C SER A 145 -6.33 18.67 18.74
N LYS A 146 -6.46 18.18 19.98
CA LYS A 146 -6.96 18.95 21.13
C LYS A 146 -6.01 20.04 21.64
N ASN A 147 -4.72 19.91 21.36
CA ASN A 147 -3.67 20.81 21.85
C ASN A 147 -3.29 21.90 20.82
N ARG A 148 -3.99 21.96 19.68
CA ARG A 148 -3.85 23.01 18.66
C ARG A 148 -4.76 24.20 18.98
#